data_AF-A0A925NMQ3-F1
#
_entry.id   AF-A0A925NMQ3-F1
#
_cell.length_a   1.000
_cell.length_b   1.000
_cell.length_c   1.000
_cell.angle_alpha   90.00
_cell.angle_beta   90.00
_cell.angle_gamma   90.00
#
_symmetry.space_group_name_H-M   'P 1'
#
loop_
_entity.id
_entity.type
_entity.pdbx_description
1 polymer ?
#
loop_
_entity_poly.entity_id
_entity_poly.type
_entity_poly.pdbx_seq_one_letter_code
_entity_poly.pdbx_strand_id
1 'polypeptide(L)'
;LAFMAIFALIFSRGNLNLLGAVFGFHLVFNEIYLLHRTNLRPLWHRLGLLRTASCVFSLLLYAIAVRQVFFGFQFIYMPVCVLAAAAGIVFLYALIKARPALTTKTFIDLCSLEIMACVIVGISMFTKIGVFEVVLYHITLWGIYPMTKMWKSPKAVISYVFYNVLGFMTMLHLSPLSAWPYHFTFLQMLDQFKFWSFVHIFTAISISSAHPDWIIRLLQPTPALAAIVPKTFRTTMPEIFGTVSSGKIVEAKSVK
;
A
#
# COMPACT_ATOMS: atom_id res chain seq x y z
N LEU A 1 3.43 -14.27 12.12
CA LEU A 1 1.97 -14.28 12.32
C LEU A 1 1.55 -13.94 13.75
N ALA A 2 1.92 -14.70 14.79
CA ALA A 2 1.50 -14.41 16.17
C ALA A 2 1.88 -12.99 16.66
N PHE A 3 3.12 -12.54 16.42
CA PHE A 3 3.54 -11.16 16.74
C PHE A 3 2.73 -10.10 15.98
N MET A 4 2.45 -10.30 14.69
CA MET A 4 1.61 -9.39 13.89
C MET A 4 0.15 -9.40 14.32
N ALA A 5 -0.37 -10.55 14.75
CA ALA A 5 -1.72 -10.65 15.30
C ALA A 5 -1.83 -9.93 16.64
N ILE A 6 -0.81 -10.03 17.51
CA ILE A 6 -0.73 -9.29 18.77
C ILE A 6 -0.59 -7.79 18.51
N PHE A 7 0.26 -7.39 17.56
CA PHE A 7 0.41 -5.99 17.16
C PHE A 7 -0.91 -5.46 16.57
N ALA A 8 -1.54 -6.18 15.65
CA ALA A 8 -2.85 -5.82 15.11
C ALA A 8 -3.93 -5.75 16.21
N LEU A 9 -3.91 -6.64 17.21
CA LEU A 9 -4.83 -6.63 18.34
C LEU A 9 -4.61 -5.42 19.28
N ILE A 10 -3.36 -5.06 19.53
CA ILE A 10 -3.01 -3.89 20.36
C ILE A 10 -3.41 -2.61 19.62
N PHE A 11 -3.12 -2.52 18.32
CA PHE A 11 -3.38 -1.34 17.51
C PHE A 11 -4.84 -1.22 17.06
N SER A 12 -5.58 -2.33 16.92
CA SER A 12 -7.02 -2.30 16.59
C SER A 12 -7.88 -1.79 17.73
N ARG A 13 -7.39 -1.90 18.98
CA ARG A 13 -7.94 -1.18 20.14
C ARG A 13 -7.61 0.32 20.12
N GLY A 14 -6.74 0.75 19.21
CA GLY A 14 -6.34 2.14 19.02
C GLY A 14 -7.39 3.00 18.31
N ASN A 15 -7.12 4.29 18.30
CA ASN A 15 -7.95 5.31 17.65
C ASN A 15 -8.00 5.10 16.12
N LEU A 16 -9.16 5.31 15.49
CA LEU A 16 -9.32 5.32 14.02
C LEU A 16 -8.30 6.23 13.32
N ASN A 17 -7.82 7.26 13.99
CA ASN A 17 -6.77 8.14 13.50
C ASN A 17 -5.44 7.40 13.26
N LEU A 18 -5.08 6.46 14.13
CA LEU A 18 -3.88 5.65 13.98
C LEU A 18 -4.03 4.66 12.82
N LEU A 19 -5.19 4.01 12.70
CA LEU A 19 -5.50 3.16 11.55
C LEU A 19 -5.39 3.95 10.25
N GLY A 20 -5.97 5.14 10.21
CA GLY A 20 -5.88 6.06 9.09
C GLY A 20 -4.45 6.40 8.70
N ALA A 21 -3.62 6.83 9.66
CA ALA A 21 -2.21 7.12 9.41
C ALA A 21 -1.45 5.90 8.85
N VAL A 22 -1.59 4.73 9.49
CA VAL A 22 -0.93 3.49 9.06
C VAL A 22 -1.43 3.05 7.69
N PHE A 23 -2.72 3.21 7.40
CA PHE A 23 -3.31 2.95 6.10
C PHE A 23 -2.77 3.89 5.03
N GLY A 24 -2.62 5.19 5.33
CA GLY A 24 -2.01 6.17 4.43
C GLY A 24 -0.58 5.81 4.07
N PHE A 25 0.23 5.40 5.04
CA PHE A 25 1.57 4.89 4.78
C PHE A 25 1.53 3.67 3.86
N HIS A 26 0.70 2.68 4.21
CA HIS A 26 0.52 1.47 3.40
C HIS A 26 0.13 1.80 1.96
N LEU A 27 -0.89 2.65 1.78
CA LEU A 27 -1.42 3.09 0.50
C LEU A 27 -0.31 3.68 -0.39
N VAL A 28 0.38 4.69 0.12
CA VAL A 28 1.42 5.42 -0.64
C VAL A 28 2.58 4.50 -1.02
N PHE A 29 3.05 3.66 -0.10
CA PHE A 29 4.13 2.72 -0.41
C PHE A 29 3.69 1.66 -1.41
N ASN A 30 2.50 1.09 -1.26
CA ASN A 30 2.01 0.08 -2.20
C ASN A 30 1.84 0.68 -3.59
N GLU A 31 1.22 1.86 -3.73
CA GLU A 31 0.95 2.44 -5.03
C GLU A 31 2.23 2.85 -5.77
N ILE A 32 3.12 3.60 -5.10
CA ILE A 32 4.36 4.06 -5.72
C ILE A 32 5.27 2.88 -6.06
N TYR A 33 5.37 1.88 -5.20
CA TYR A 33 6.30 0.79 -5.46
C TYR A 33 5.70 -0.31 -6.36
N LEU A 34 4.41 -0.63 -6.28
CA LEU A 34 3.80 -1.64 -7.15
C LEU A 34 3.68 -1.14 -8.58
N LEU A 35 3.20 0.08 -8.78
CA LEU A 35 2.98 0.60 -10.14
C LEU A 35 4.30 0.85 -10.86
N HIS A 36 5.36 1.23 -10.14
CA HIS A 36 6.69 1.44 -10.74
C HIS A 36 7.50 0.15 -10.92
N ARG A 37 7.10 -0.99 -10.35
CA ARG A 37 7.93 -2.21 -10.38
C ARG A 37 7.94 -2.93 -11.71
N THR A 38 6.81 -3.01 -12.40
CA THR A 38 6.73 -3.83 -13.62
C THR A 38 7.47 -3.20 -14.80
N ASN A 39 7.44 -1.88 -14.94
CA ASN A 39 7.98 -1.20 -16.13
C ASN A 39 9.33 -0.50 -15.90
N LEU A 40 9.69 -0.18 -14.64
CA LEU A 40 10.87 0.65 -14.35
C LEU A 40 12.00 -0.07 -13.63
N ARG A 41 11.90 -1.39 -13.40
CA ARG A 41 12.92 -2.17 -12.68
C ARG A 41 14.37 -1.92 -13.17
N PRO A 42 14.67 -1.87 -14.49
CA PRO A 42 16.03 -1.61 -14.96
C PRO A 42 16.55 -0.21 -14.57
N LEU A 43 15.65 0.76 -14.38
CA LEU A 43 15.96 2.14 -14.08
C LEU A 43 15.99 2.45 -12.57
N TRP A 44 15.66 1.48 -11.71
CA TRP A 44 15.49 1.70 -10.27
C TRP A 44 16.68 2.37 -9.57
N HIS A 45 17.91 2.02 -9.95
CA HIS A 45 19.12 2.62 -9.40
C HIS A 45 19.26 4.11 -9.75
N ARG A 46 18.72 4.54 -10.90
CA ARG A 46 18.76 5.93 -11.38
C ARG A 46 17.60 6.77 -10.84
N LEU A 47 16.50 6.11 -10.43
CA LEU A 47 15.26 6.76 -10.00
C LEU A 47 15.13 6.84 -8.47
N GLY A 48 16.19 6.57 -7.70
CA GLY A 48 16.13 6.56 -6.23
C GLY A 48 15.58 7.86 -5.64
N LEU A 49 16.14 9.02 -6.06
CA LEU A 49 15.67 10.32 -5.60
C LEU A 49 14.21 10.60 -6.00
N LEU A 50 13.83 10.30 -7.25
CA LEU A 50 12.46 10.50 -7.73
C LEU A 50 11.46 9.68 -6.90
N ARG A 51 11.78 8.43 -6.57
CA ARG A 51 10.92 7.56 -5.76
C ARG A 51 10.76 8.08 -4.34
N THR A 52 11.86 8.48 -3.69
CA THR A 52 11.81 9.04 -2.35
C THR A 52 11.00 10.34 -2.34
N ALA A 53 11.25 11.23 -3.31
CA ALA A 53 10.51 12.48 -3.44
C ALA A 53 9.01 12.24 -3.68
N SER A 54 8.66 11.32 -4.58
CA SER A 54 7.28 10.87 -4.85
C SER A 54 6.59 10.32 -3.60
N CYS A 55 7.29 9.52 -2.78
CA CYS A 55 6.75 8.99 -1.53
C CYS A 55 6.46 10.09 -0.52
N VAL A 56 7.44 10.96 -0.28
CA VAL A 56 7.30 12.06 0.68
C VAL A 56 6.18 13.01 0.23
N PHE A 57 6.16 13.36 -1.06
CA PHE A 57 5.13 14.23 -1.62
C PHE A 57 3.74 13.61 -1.49
N SER A 58 3.56 12.35 -1.89
CA SER A 58 2.28 11.65 -1.79
C SER A 58 1.81 11.45 -0.35
N LEU A 59 2.71 11.21 0.60
CA LEU A 59 2.36 11.15 2.04
C LEU A 59 1.84 12.50 2.56
N LEU A 60 2.46 13.60 2.13
CA LEU A 60 2.02 14.94 2.52
C LEU A 60 0.68 15.30 1.86
N LEU A 61 0.49 14.96 0.58
CA LEU A 61 -0.80 15.12 -0.09
C LEU A 61 -1.90 14.30 0.58
N TYR A 62 -1.60 13.05 0.96
CA TYR A 62 -2.50 12.23 1.75
C TYR A 62 -2.89 12.97 3.05
N ALA A 63 -1.90 13.38 3.86
CA ALA A 63 -2.15 14.08 5.11
C ALA A 63 -3.01 15.35 4.95
N ILE A 64 -2.83 16.10 3.85
CA ILE A 64 -3.68 17.25 3.52
C ILE A 64 -5.10 16.80 3.18
N ALA A 65 -5.26 15.77 2.35
CA ALA A 65 -6.56 15.28 1.90
C ALA A 65 -7.44 14.82 3.07
N VAL A 66 -6.86 14.12 4.05
CA VAL A 66 -7.58 13.57 5.21
C VAL A 66 -7.61 14.49 6.44
N ARG A 67 -7.14 15.74 6.30
CA ARG A 67 -6.90 16.65 7.43
C ARG A 67 -8.12 16.91 8.32
N GLN A 68 -9.30 16.97 7.71
CA GLN A 68 -10.55 17.31 8.41
C GLN A 68 -10.98 16.20 9.37
N VAL A 69 -10.62 14.95 9.06
CA VAL A 69 -11.02 13.78 9.85
C VAL A 69 -9.99 13.46 10.93
N PHE A 70 -8.69 13.53 10.62
CA PHE A 70 -7.65 13.13 11.58
C PHE A 70 -7.17 14.25 12.50
N PHE A 71 -7.16 15.48 12.00
CA PHE A 71 -6.63 16.62 12.75
C PHE A 71 -7.73 17.62 13.14
N GLY A 72 -8.98 17.39 12.70
CA GLY A 72 -10.11 18.29 12.96
C GLY A 72 -9.99 19.65 12.28
N PHE A 73 -8.96 19.86 11.44
CA PHE A 73 -8.71 21.15 10.81
C PHE A 73 -9.63 21.34 9.61
N GLN A 74 -10.50 22.35 9.68
CA GLN A 74 -11.32 22.79 8.52
C GLN A 74 -10.44 23.40 7.43
N PHE A 75 -9.41 24.15 7.85
CA PHE A 75 -8.45 24.82 6.97
C PHE A 75 -7.15 24.02 6.84
N ILE A 76 -6.38 24.29 5.78
CA ILE A 76 -5.11 23.60 5.60
C ILE A 76 -4.11 24.10 6.65
N TYR A 77 -3.54 23.18 7.41
CA TYR A 77 -2.45 23.47 8.33
C TYR A 77 -1.23 23.94 7.52
N MET A 78 -0.98 25.25 7.53
CA MET A 78 0.03 25.92 6.68
C MET A 78 1.39 25.22 6.66
N PRO A 79 1.93 24.70 7.79
CA PRO A 79 3.20 23.98 7.76
C PRO A 79 3.21 22.74 6.85
N VAL A 80 2.14 21.94 6.85
CA VAL A 80 2.05 20.75 5.99
C VAL A 80 1.94 21.16 4.51
N CYS A 81 1.25 22.26 4.22
CA CYS A 81 1.20 22.84 2.88
C CYS A 81 2.59 23.26 2.37
N VAL A 82 3.35 23.96 3.21
CA VAL A 82 4.71 24.41 2.89
C VAL A 82 5.62 23.20 2.64
N LEU A 83 5.54 22.17 3.50
CA LEU A 83 6.27 20.93 3.31
C LEU A 83 5.86 20.21 2.03
N ALA A 84 4.57 20.15 1.71
CA ALA A 84 4.07 19.53 0.48
C ALA A 84 4.56 20.28 -0.76
N ALA A 85 4.56 21.61 -0.74
CA ALA A 85 5.09 22.43 -1.81
C ALA A 85 6.60 22.20 -2.00
N ALA A 86 7.37 22.17 -0.91
CA ALA A 86 8.80 21.87 -0.96
C ALA A 86 9.08 20.47 -1.50
N ALA A 87 8.34 19.46 -1.04
CA ALA A 87 8.43 18.09 -1.55
C ALA A 87 8.03 18.00 -3.03
N GLY A 88 7.02 18.75 -3.46
CA GLY A 88 6.61 18.88 -4.86
C GLY A 88 7.71 19.48 -5.74
N ILE A 89 8.40 20.52 -5.28
CA ILE A 89 9.55 21.10 -6.00
C ILE A 89 10.67 20.07 -6.14
N VAL A 90 11.00 19.34 -5.07
CA VAL A 90 12.02 18.28 -5.11
C VAL A 90 11.60 17.14 -6.05
N PHE A 91 10.32 16.76 -6.05
CA PHE A 91 9.76 15.78 -6.98
C PHE A 91 9.90 16.25 -8.43
N LEU A 92 9.50 17.49 -8.75
CA LEU A 92 9.61 18.07 -10.08
C LEU A 92 11.07 18.14 -10.55
N TYR A 93 11.99 18.57 -9.68
CA TYR A 93 13.42 18.59 -9.98
C TYR A 93 13.93 17.17 -10.30
N ALA A 94 13.60 16.18 -9.46
CA ALA A 94 13.99 14.80 -9.68
C ALA A 94 13.38 14.22 -10.96
N LEU A 95 12.14 14.60 -11.30
CA LEU A 95 11.43 14.19 -12.49
C LEU A 95 12.08 14.77 -13.75
N ILE A 96 12.44 16.06 -13.76
CA ILE A 96 13.17 16.71 -14.84
C ILE A 96 14.51 16.01 -15.09
N LYS A 97 15.25 15.70 -14.01
CA LYS A 97 16.52 14.98 -14.12
C LYS A 97 16.35 13.56 -14.65
N ALA A 98 15.25 12.88 -14.30
CA ALA A 98 14.94 11.53 -14.75
C ALA A 98 14.37 11.50 -16.18
N ARG A 99 13.81 12.60 -16.69
CA ARG A 99 13.08 12.69 -17.95
C ARG A 99 13.78 12.07 -19.16
N PRO A 100 15.11 12.23 -19.37
CA PRO A 100 15.80 11.64 -20.53
C PRO A 100 15.79 10.11 -20.54
N ALA A 101 15.63 9.47 -19.37
CA ALA A 101 15.57 8.02 -19.26
C ALA A 101 14.15 7.46 -19.37
N LEU A 102 13.12 8.31 -19.49
CA LEU A 102 11.71 7.92 -19.47
C LEU A 102 11.06 8.02 -20.85
N THR A 103 10.30 7.00 -21.23
CA THR A 103 9.37 7.09 -22.35
C THR A 103 8.13 7.90 -21.94
N THR A 104 7.40 8.47 -22.90
CA THR A 104 6.15 9.21 -22.61
C THR A 104 5.17 8.36 -21.79
N LYS A 105 5.02 7.08 -22.12
CA LYS A 105 4.17 6.16 -21.36
C LYS A 105 4.63 6.04 -19.91
N THR A 106 5.91 5.74 -19.67
CA THR A 106 6.43 5.61 -18.31
C THR A 106 6.38 6.91 -17.52
N PHE A 107 6.54 8.05 -18.19
CA PHE A 107 6.39 9.36 -17.59
C PHE A 107 4.95 9.62 -17.12
N ILE A 108 3.95 9.29 -17.95
CA ILE A 108 2.53 9.39 -17.58
C ILE A 108 2.22 8.45 -16.42
N ASP A 109 2.64 7.19 -16.50
CA ASP A 109 2.44 6.21 -15.43
C ASP A 109 3.03 6.74 -14.10
N LEU A 110 4.24 7.31 -14.14
CA LEU A 110 4.95 7.89 -12.99
C LEU A 110 4.27 9.10 -12.37
N CYS A 111 3.58 9.93 -13.15
CA CYS A 111 2.95 11.16 -12.64
C CYS A 111 1.47 10.97 -12.32
N SER A 112 0.86 9.88 -12.78
CA SER A 112 -0.59 9.65 -12.69
C SER A 112 -1.07 9.62 -11.24
N LEU A 113 -0.27 9.04 -10.34
CA LEU A 113 -0.57 8.96 -8.91
C LEU A 113 -0.51 10.35 -8.25
N GLU A 114 0.54 11.12 -8.51
CA GLU A 114 0.71 12.46 -7.95
C GLU A 114 -0.36 13.41 -8.48
N ILE A 115 -0.70 13.32 -9.77
CA ILE A 115 -1.80 14.09 -10.37
C ILE A 115 -3.12 13.72 -9.68
N MET A 116 -3.41 12.43 -9.52
CA MET A 116 -4.62 11.97 -8.84
C MET A 116 -4.66 12.40 -7.37
N ALA A 117 -3.53 12.33 -6.65
CA ALA A 117 -3.42 12.80 -5.26
C ALA A 117 -3.67 14.32 -5.16
N CYS A 118 -3.15 15.12 -6.09
CA CYS A 118 -3.44 16.56 -6.17
C CYS A 118 -4.94 16.82 -6.42
N VAL A 119 -5.58 16.05 -7.31
CA VAL A 119 -7.02 16.14 -7.57
C VAL A 119 -7.83 15.81 -6.30
N ILE A 120 -7.46 14.74 -5.59
CA ILE A 120 -8.08 14.34 -4.32
C ILE A 120 -7.91 15.45 -3.27
N VAL A 121 -6.74 16.08 -3.19
CA VAL A 121 -6.53 17.25 -2.33
C VAL A 121 -7.48 18.39 -2.70
N GLY A 122 -7.64 18.69 -3.99
CA GLY A 122 -8.60 19.69 -4.47
C GLY A 122 -10.03 19.37 -4.05
N ILE A 123 -10.48 18.13 -4.25
CA ILE A 123 -11.80 17.64 -3.83
C ILE A 123 -11.97 17.77 -2.31
N SER A 124 -10.94 17.44 -1.53
CA SER A 124 -10.95 17.52 -0.07
C SER A 124 -11.08 18.95 0.49
N MET A 125 -10.97 19.98 -0.36
CA MET A 125 -11.27 21.36 0.04
C MET A 125 -12.77 21.58 0.19
N PHE A 126 -13.58 20.79 -0.51
CA PHE A 126 -15.04 20.93 -0.57
C PHE A 126 -15.78 19.78 0.13
N THR A 127 -15.13 18.64 0.32
CA THR A 127 -15.74 17.48 0.99
C THR A 127 -14.81 16.86 2.04
N LYS A 128 -15.41 16.28 3.09
CA LYS A 128 -14.68 15.53 4.12
C LYS A 128 -14.31 14.17 3.56
N ILE A 129 -13.01 13.93 3.41
CA ILE A 129 -12.48 12.62 3.04
C ILE A 129 -12.04 11.90 4.32
N GLY A 130 -12.77 10.83 4.68
CA GLY A 130 -12.48 10.00 5.83
C GLY A 130 -11.73 8.72 5.48
N VAL A 131 -11.51 7.91 6.52
CA VAL A 131 -10.81 6.62 6.40
C VAL A 131 -11.57 5.68 5.49
N PHE A 132 -12.90 5.70 5.56
CA PHE A 132 -13.75 4.78 4.80
C PHE A 132 -13.68 5.05 3.30
N GLU A 133 -13.70 6.30 2.86
CA GLU A 133 -13.58 6.66 1.45
C GLU A 133 -12.23 6.22 0.88
N VAL A 134 -11.15 6.43 1.65
CA VAL A 134 -9.80 6.02 1.29
C VAL A 134 -9.70 4.49 1.21
N VAL A 135 -10.26 3.76 2.18
CA VAL A 135 -10.26 2.29 2.18
C VAL A 135 -11.10 1.74 1.04
N LEU A 136 -12.26 2.34 0.76
CA LEU A 136 -13.11 1.96 -0.36
C LEU A 136 -12.38 2.15 -1.69
N TYR A 137 -11.75 3.30 -1.90
CA TYR A 137 -10.89 3.55 -3.06
C TYR A 137 -9.84 2.45 -3.21
N HIS A 138 -9.13 2.12 -2.12
CA HIS A 138 -8.11 1.09 -2.15
C HIS A 138 -8.68 -0.29 -2.50
N ILE A 139 -9.79 -0.70 -1.89
CA ILE A 139 -10.46 -1.98 -2.19
C ILE A 139 -10.92 -2.01 -3.65
N THR A 140 -11.50 -0.94 -4.17
CA THR A 140 -11.94 -0.87 -5.57
C THR A 140 -10.75 -0.94 -6.52
N LEU A 141 -9.70 -0.17 -6.27
CA LEU A 141 -8.48 -0.19 -7.09
C LEU A 141 -7.88 -1.60 -7.10
N TRP A 142 -7.69 -2.22 -5.94
CA TRP A 142 -7.09 -3.54 -5.82
C TRP A 142 -8.03 -4.69 -6.18
N GLY A 143 -9.34 -4.46 -6.19
CA GLY A 143 -10.32 -5.38 -6.76
C GLY A 143 -10.21 -5.43 -8.28
N ILE A 144 -10.14 -4.26 -8.93
CA ILE A 144 -10.19 -4.13 -10.39
C ILE A 144 -8.80 -4.33 -11.03
N TYR A 145 -7.74 -3.79 -10.43
CA TYR A 145 -6.41 -3.78 -11.03
C TYR A 145 -5.88 -5.18 -11.40
N PRO A 146 -5.96 -6.22 -10.54
CA PRO A 146 -5.58 -7.58 -10.90
C PRO A 146 -6.39 -8.13 -12.08
N MET A 147 -7.68 -7.81 -12.17
CA MET A 147 -8.52 -8.27 -13.30
C MET A 147 -7.97 -7.79 -14.63
N THR A 148 -7.50 -6.53 -14.70
CA THR A 148 -6.90 -5.98 -15.93
C THR A 148 -5.62 -6.72 -16.35
N LYS A 149 -4.92 -7.40 -15.43
CA LYS A 149 -3.75 -8.23 -15.75
C LYS A 149 -4.13 -9.66 -16.14
N MET A 150 -5.23 -10.16 -15.61
CA MET A 150 -5.74 -11.51 -15.87
C MET A 150 -6.65 -11.60 -17.10
N TRP A 151 -6.95 -10.47 -17.76
CA TRP A 151 -7.94 -10.39 -18.86
C TRP A 151 -7.72 -11.40 -20.01
N LYS A 152 -6.48 -11.83 -20.22
CA LYS A 152 -6.12 -12.85 -21.23
C LYS A 152 -6.52 -14.28 -20.85
N SER A 153 -6.93 -14.53 -19.61
CA SER A 153 -7.35 -15.83 -19.09
C SER A 153 -8.76 -15.74 -18.50
N PRO A 154 -9.81 -16.03 -19.29
CA PRO A 154 -11.20 -15.95 -18.83
C PRO A 154 -11.45 -16.80 -17.57
N LYS A 155 -10.85 -18.00 -17.50
CA LYS A 155 -10.96 -18.88 -16.32
C LYS A 155 -10.42 -18.21 -15.06
N ALA A 156 -9.25 -17.57 -15.14
CA ALA A 156 -8.66 -16.86 -14.00
C ALA A 156 -9.52 -15.67 -13.55
N VAL A 157 -10.08 -14.91 -14.50
CA VAL A 157 -11.00 -13.81 -14.21
C VAL A 157 -12.26 -14.31 -13.52
N ILE A 158 -12.88 -15.38 -14.03
CA ILE A 158 -14.09 -15.98 -13.43
C ILE A 158 -13.80 -16.45 -12.01
N SER A 159 -12.72 -17.21 -11.80
CA SER A 159 -12.34 -17.67 -10.45
C SER A 159 -12.10 -16.49 -9.51
N TYR A 160 -11.39 -15.46 -9.97
CA TYR A 160 -11.14 -14.26 -9.16
C TYR A 160 -12.43 -13.53 -8.78
N VAL A 161 -13.34 -13.30 -9.74
CA VAL A 161 -14.64 -12.68 -9.49
C VAL A 161 -15.46 -13.53 -8.51
N PHE A 162 -15.49 -14.84 -8.72
CA PHE A 162 -16.20 -15.76 -7.83
C PHE A 162 -15.71 -15.67 -6.39
N TYR A 163 -14.39 -15.70 -6.15
CA TYR A 163 -13.85 -15.58 -4.78
C TYR A 163 -14.13 -14.21 -4.14
N ASN A 164 -14.09 -13.12 -4.92
CA ASN A 164 -14.45 -11.79 -4.42
C ASN A 164 -15.93 -11.69 -4.06
N VAL A 165 -16.82 -12.21 -4.92
CA VAL A 165 -18.27 -12.27 -4.65
C VAL A 165 -18.55 -13.12 -3.41
N LEU A 166 -17.92 -14.29 -3.31
CA LEU A 166 -18.07 -15.17 -2.16
C LEU A 166 -17.64 -14.46 -0.86
N GLY A 167 -16.46 -13.82 -0.86
CA GLY A 167 -15.97 -13.05 0.29
C GLY A 167 -16.89 -11.89 0.66
N PHE A 168 -17.39 -11.14 -0.33
CA PHE A 168 -18.34 -10.05 -0.12
C PHE A 168 -19.66 -10.56 0.48
N MET A 169 -20.20 -11.66 -0.04
CA MET A 169 -21.41 -12.27 0.49
C MET A 169 -21.21 -12.76 1.92
N THR A 170 -20.07 -13.38 2.24
CA THR A 170 -19.73 -13.76 3.61
C THR A 170 -19.69 -12.53 4.54
N MET A 171 -19.07 -11.43 4.12
CA MET A 171 -19.08 -10.19 4.90
C MET A 171 -20.51 -9.66 5.11
N LEU A 172 -21.33 -9.64 4.06
CA LEU A 172 -22.72 -9.18 4.13
C LEU A 172 -23.55 -10.01 5.11
N HIS A 173 -23.36 -11.34 5.13
CA HIS A 173 -24.04 -12.24 6.07
C HIS A 173 -23.65 -12.00 7.53
N LEU A 174 -22.41 -11.57 7.78
CA LEU A 174 -21.91 -11.22 9.12
C LEU A 174 -22.22 -9.77 9.51
N SER A 175 -22.68 -8.95 8.56
CA SER A 175 -22.92 -7.52 8.75
C SER A 175 -24.20 -7.21 9.52
N PRO A 176 -24.31 -6.01 10.14
CA PRO A 176 -25.54 -5.56 10.78
C PRO A 176 -26.73 -5.41 9.81
N LEU A 177 -26.49 -5.48 8.49
CA LEU A 177 -27.54 -5.46 7.46
C LEU A 177 -28.04 -6.88 7.11
N SER A 178 -27.48 -7.91 7.74
CA SER A 178 -27.86 -9.30 7.50
C SER A 178 -29.26 -9.59 8.03
N ALA A 179 -30.02 -10.38 7.27
CA ALA A 179 -31.30 -10.92 7.74
C ALA A 179 -31.13 -12.09 8.73
N TRP A 180 -29.91 -12.57 8.95
CA TRP A 180 -29.64 -13.71 9.83
C TRP A 180 -29.59 -13.29 11.30
N PRO A 181 -30.02 -14.17 12.22
CA PRO A 181 -30.01 -13.87 13.65
C PRO A 181 -28.60 -13.77 14.25
N TYR A 182 -27.59 -14.37 13.60
CA TYR A 182 -26.20 -14.34 14.02
C TYR A 182 -25.41 -13.34 13.16
N HIS A 183 -25.48 -12.07 13.53
CA HIS A 183 -24.74 -10.99 12.87
C HIS A 183 -23.99 -10.15 13.90
N PHE A 184 -22.98 -9.42 13.44
CA PHE A 184 -22.31 -8.43 14.26
C PHE A 184 -23.15 -7.16 14.39
N THR A 185 -23.19 -6.60 15.60
CA THR A 185 -23.59 -5.21 15.79
C THR A 185 -22.66 -4.27 15.00
N PHE A 186 -23.09 -3.04 14.74
CA PHE A 186 -22.26 -2.05 14.04
C PHE A 186 -20.89 -1.85 14.70
N LEU A 187 -20.85 -1.76 16.04
CA LEU A 187 -19.59 -1.59 16.78
C LEU A 187 -18.68 -2.82 16.66
N GLN A 188 -19.24 -4.03 16.76
CA GLN A 188 -18.47 -5.26 16.56
C GLN A 188 -17.92 -5.36 15.14
N MET A 189 -18.72 -5.03 14.12
CA MET A 189 -18.26 -5.00 12.73
C MET A 189 -17.16 -3.95 12.53
N LEU A 190 -17.28 -2.78 13.15
CA LEU A 190 -16.25 -1.74 13.12
C LEU A 190 -14.93 -2.23 13.75
N ASP A 191 -14.99 -2.95 14.87
CA ASP A 191 -13.79 -3.49 15.52
C ASP A 191 -13.16 -4.62 14.70
N GLN A 192 -13.97 -5.50 14.10
CA GLN A 192 -13.49 -6.48 13.13
C GLN A 192 -12.82 -5.80 11.94
N PHE A 193 -13.43 -4.75 11.38
CA PHE A 193 -12.86 -3.98 10.28
C PHE A 193 -11.50 -3.37 10.65
N LYS A 194 -11.37 -2.74 11.82
CA LYS A 194 -10.08 -2.21 12.29
C LYS A 194 -9.04 -3.31 12.41
N PHE A 195 -9.39 -4.41 13.06
CA PHE A 195 -8.50 -5.54 13.27
C PHE A 195 -8.00 -6.13 11.96
N TRP A 196 -8.91 -6.49 11.06
CA TRP A 196 -8.56 -7.06 9.77
C TRP A 196 -7.82 -6.07 8.87
N SER A 197 -8.08 -4.77 8.97
CA SER A 197 -7.30 -3.75 8.27
C SER A 197 -5.84 -3.72 8.74
N PHE A 198 -5.59 -3.77 10.06
CA PHE A 198 -4.22 -3.87 10.56
C PHE A 198 -3.55 -5.18 10.13
N VAL A 199 -4.25 -6.31 10.27
CA VAL A 199 -3.73 -7.61 9.81
C VAL A 199 -3.38 -7.54 8.32
N HIS A 200 -4.26 -6.99 7.48
CA HIS A 200 -4.05 -6.80 6.05
C HIS A 200 -2.82 -5.94 5.79
N ILE A 201 -2.72 -4.75 6.39
CA ILE A 201 -1.61 -3.83 6.19
C ILE A 201 -0.28 -4.48 6.59
N PHE A 202 -0.17 -5.02 7.80
CA PHE A 202 1.09 -5.62 8.27
C PHE A 202 1.47 -6.86 7.47
N THR A 203 0.49 -7.70 7.15
CA THR A 203 0.74 -8.87 6.30
C THR A 203 1.21 -8.41 4.93
N ALA A 204 0.51 -7.47 4.29
CA ALA A 204 0.87 -6.90 3.00
C ALA A 204 2.27 -6.28 3.01
N ILE A 205 2.65 -5.51 4.03
CA ILE A 205 4.01 -4.96 4.15
C ILE A 205 5.04 -6.08 4.26
N SER A 206 4.75 -7.12 5.05
CA SER A 206 5.70 -8.22 5.28
C SER A 206 5.89 -9.14 4.09
N ILE A 207 4.84 -9.33 3.27
CA ILE A 207 4.86 -10.27 2.15
C ILE A 207 5.11 -9.59 0.81
N SER A 208 4.72 -8.32 0.67
CA SER A 208 4.78 -7.64 -0.61
C SER A 208 6.21 -7.23 -0.90
N SER A 209 6.78 -7.87 -1.93
CA SER A 209 8.05 -7.49 -2.53
C SER A 209 8.02 -6.14 -3.27
N ALA A 210 6.92 -5.38 -3.13
CA ALA A 210 6.89 -3.98 -3.50
C ALA A 210 7.43 -3.07 -2.40
N HIS A 211 7.36 -3.43 -1.13
CA HIS A 211 7.89 -2.54 -0.09
C HIS A 211 9.42 -2.45 -0.17
N PRO A 212 10.02 -1.32 0.25
CA PRO A 212 11.47 -1.24 0.41
C PRO A 212 12.01 -2.37 1.29
N ASP A 213 13.15 -2.97 0.90
CA ASP A 213 13.74 -4.08 1.64
C ASP A 213 13.99 -3.77 3.12
N TRP A 214 14.31 -2.51 3.44
CA TRP A 214 14.51 -2.10 4.82
C TRP A 214 13.21 -2.17 5.64
N ILE A 215 12.04 -1.87 5.06
CA ILE A 215 10.74 -2.02 5.73
C ILE A 215 10.43 -3.50 5.93
N ILE A 216 10.63 -4.31 4.87
CA ILE A 216 10.40 -5.75 4.93
C ILE A 216 11.25 -6.38 6.04
N ARG A 217 12.52 -5.99 6.15
CA ARG A 217 13.46 -6.47 7.19
C ARG A 217 13.04 -6.11 8.62
N LEU A 218 12.29 -5.02 8.83
CA LEU A 218 11.75 -4.69 10.15
C LEU A 218 10.65 -5.67 10.60
N LEU A 219 9.95 -6.28 9.65
CA LEU A 219 8.82 -7.17 9.91
C LEU A 219 9.14 -8.65 9.74
N GLN A 220 10.22 -8.98 9.02
CA GLN A 220 10.70 -10.35 8.90
C GLN A 220 11.41 -10.79 10.17
N PRO A 221 11.20 -12.03 10.63
CA PRO A 221 11.95 -12.57 11.76
C PRO A 221 13.45 -12.52 11.46
N THR A 222 14.25 -12.10 12.44
CA THR A 222 15.71 -12.15 12.34
C THR A 222 16.18 -13.58 12.02
N PRO A 223 17.37 -13.76 11.41
CA PRO A 223 17.89 -15.10 11.10
C PRO A 223 17.89 -16.06 12.30
N ALA A 224 18.11 -15.51 13.51
CA ALA A 224 18.03 -16.24 14.78
C ALA A 224 16.61 -16.74 15.10
N LEU A 225 15.58 -15.91 14.89
CA LEU A 225 14.18 -16.34 15.06
C LEU A 225 13.75 -17.29 13.94
N ALA A 226 14.18 -17.05 12.71
CA ALA A 226 13.89 -17.91 11.57
C ALA A 226 14.42 -19.33 11.82
N ALA A 227 15.59 -19.48 12.44
CA ALA A 227 16.21 -20.75 12.83
C ALA A 227 15.32 -21.61 13.75
N ILE A 228 14.45 -20.98 14.54
CA ILE A 228 13.54 -21.65 15.49
C ILE A 228 12.21 -22.03 14.81
N VAL A 229 11.86 -21.38 13.67
CA VAL A 229 10.67 -21.73 12.90
C VAL A 229 10.87 -23.10 12.21
N PRO A 230 9.96 -24.07 12.42
CA PRO A 230 10.07 -25.41 11.85
C PRO A 230 10.31 -25.38 10.33
N LYS A 231 11.26 -26.19 9.84
CA LYS A 231 11.62 -26.26 8.41
C LYS A 231 10.42 -26.51 7.49
N THR A 232 9.39 -27.20 7.98
CA THR A 232 8.13 -27.48 7.27
C THR A 232 7.36 -26.22 6.85
N PHE A 233 7.52 -25.09 7.53
CA PHE A 233 6.92 -23.81 7.14
C PHE A 233 7.75 -23.04 6.09
N ARG A 234 9.02 -23.39 5.88
CA ARG A 234 9.90 -22.67 4.94
C ARG A 234 9.73 -23.14 3.49
N THR A 235 9.26 -24.37 3.27
CA THR A 235 9.25 -25.02 1.95
C THR A 235 7.99 -24.77 1.13
N THR A 236 6.91 -24.23 1.71
CA THR A 236 5.63 -23.98 1.03
C THR A 236 5.47 -22.57 0.46
N MET A 237 6.45 -21.68 0.65
CA MET A 237 6.44 -20.30 0.12
C MET A 237 7.54 -19.93 -0.90
N PRO A 238 8.14 -20.80 -1.75
CA PRO A 238 9.15 -20.32 -2.71
C PRO A 238 8.58 -19.68 -3.99
N GLU A 239 7.35 -20.03 -4.42
CA GLU A 239 6.84 -19.61 -5.74
C GLU A 239 6.17 -18.22 -5.76
N ILE A 240 5.65 -17.77 -4.62
CA ILE A 240 5.02 -16.43 -4.49
C ILE A 240 6.08 -15.38 -4.10
N PHE A 241 7.15 -15.82 -3.44
CA PHE A 241 8.22 -14.99 -2.92
C PHE A 241 9.48 -15.30 -3.72
N GLY A 242 9.52 -14.75 -4.94
CA GLY A 242 10.66 -14.91 -5.86
C GLY A 242 11.95 -14.92 -5.06
N THR A 243 12.72 -16.00 -5.22
CA THR A 243 13.92 -16.29 -4.43
C THR A 243 14.67 -15.01 -4.16
N VAL A 244 14.73 -14.62 -2.89
CA VAL A 244 15.77 -13.70 -2.41
C VAL A 244 17.04 -14.52 -2.61
N SER A 245 17.58 -14.50 -3.83
CA SER A 245 18.91 -14.99 -4.06
C SER A 245 19.75 -14.15 -3.12
N SER A 246 20.31 -14.80 -2.11
CA SER A 246 21.47 -14.28 -1.43
C SER A 246 22.39 -13.83 -2.54
N GLY A 247 22.55 -12.51 -2.67
CA GLY A 247 23.44 -11.95 -3.65
C GLY A 247 24.80 -12.54 -3.39
N LYS A 248 25.16 -13.60 -4.12
CA LYS A 248 26.53 -13.77 -4.53
C LYS A 248 26.80 -12.53 -5.34
N ILE A 249 27.46 -11.57 -4.68
CA ILE A 249 28.22 -10.54 -5.35
C ILE A 249 29.14 -11.32 -6.29
N VAL A 250 28.74 -11.43 -7.55
CA VAL A 250 29.63 -11.88 -8.60
C VAL A 250 30.59 -10.72 -8.75
N GLU A 251 31.75 -10.83 -8.11
CA GLU A 251 32.88 -9.97 -8.41
C GLU A 251 33.06 -9.98 -9.93
N ALA A 252 32.79 -8.84 -10.55
CA ALA A 252 33.13 -8.62 -11.94
C ALA A 252 34.65 -8.71 -12.04
N LYS A 253 35.16 -9.88 -12.46
CA LYS A 253 36.54 -9.99 -12.90
C LYS A 253 36.74 -8.96 -14.01
N SER A 254 37.62 -7.98 -13.76
CA SER A 254 38.09 -7.08 -14.80
C SER A 254 38.75 -7.94 -15.87
N VAL A 255 38.11 -8.05 -17.02
CA VAL A 255 38.79 -8.50 -18.23
C VAL A 255 39.59 -7.30 -18.72
N LYS A 256 40.92 -7.40 -18.61
CA LYS A 256 41.88 -6.50 -19.24
C LYS A 256 41.86 -6.71 -20.75
#